data_AF-A0A7N4PQA3-F1
#
_entry.id   AF-A0A7N4PQA3-F1
#
_cell.length_a   1.000
_cell.length_b   1.000
_cell.length_c   1.000
_cell.angle_alpha   90.00
_cell.angle_beta   90.00
_cell.angle_gamma   90.00
#
_symmetry.space_group_name_H-M   'P 1'
#
loop_
_entity.id
_entity.type
_entity.pdbx_description
1 polymer ?
#
loop_
_entity_poly.entity_id
_entity_poly.type
_entity_poly.pdbx_seq_one_letter_code
_entity_poly.pdbx_strand_id
1 'polypeptide(L)'
;MTILQSNGPDKICCPLNWLEFEESCYWFSRTGKSWTEAEKYCQMENSHLVVINSWSEQNFVSHYTSPAFAWIGLTDAEGTWKWVDGTSYESNIR
;
A
#
# COMPACT_ATOMS: atom_id res chain seq x y z
N MET A 1 11.54 -0.61 21.84
CA MET A 1 12.83 -1.03 21.28
C MET A 1 13.02 -2.52 21.56
N THR A 2 12.75 -3.36 20.58
CA THR A 2 13.28 -4.73 20.54
C THR A 2 13.51 -5.05 19.07
N ILE A 3 14.75 -5.38 18.75
CA ILE A 3 15.22 -5.78 17.42
C ILE A 3 14.86 -7.25 17.26
N LEU A 4 14.04 -7.61 16.28
CA LEU A 4 14.00 -8.98 15.79
C LEU A 4 15.10 -9.12 14.75
N GLN A 5 16.27 -9.62 15.18
CA GLN A 5 17.34 -10.00 14.28
C GLN A 5 16.90 -11.27 13.53
N SER A 6 16.76 -11.17 12.21
CA SER A 6 16.59 -12.33 11.33
C SER A 6 17.89 -13.13 11.28
N ASN A 7 17.78 -14.45 11.35
CA ASN A 7 18.85 -15.38 10.98
C ASN A 7 18.24 -16.36 9.97
N GLY A 8 18.37 -16.06 8.67
CA GLY A 8 17.91 -16.89 7.56
C GLY A 8 17.48 -16.03 6.36
N PRO A 9 17.55 -16.53 5.10
CA PRO A 9 17.44 -15.71 3.91
C PRO A 9 16.07 -15.03 3.85
N ASP A 10 16.11 -13.74 4.15
CA ASP A 10 15.18 -12.66 3.82
C ASP A 10 13.69 -13.01 3.81
N LYS A 11 13.17 -13.42 4.98
CA LYS A 11 11.75 -13.30 5.24
C LYS A 11 11.45 -11.87 5.68
N ILE A 12 10.66 -11.14 4.88
CA ILE A 12 10.15 -9.82 5.25
C ILE A 12 9.19 -10.02 6.43
N CYS A 13 9.59 -9.58 7.63
CA CYS A 13 8.69 -9.56 8.77
C CYS A 13 7.84 -8.28 8.69
N CYS A 14 6.58 -8.42 8.29
CA CYS A 14 5.65 -7.29 8.34
C CYS A 14 5.38 -6.86 9.80
N PRO A 15 5.09 -5.56 10.03
CA PRO A 15 4.70 -5.09 11.36
C PRO A 15 3.47 -5.82 11.89
N LEU A 16 3.26 -5.76 13.21
CA LEU A 16 2.09 -6.39 13.84
C LEU A 16 0.78 -5.84 13.25
N ASN A 17 -0.12 -6.74 12.86
CA ASN A 17 -1.40 -6.45 12.20
C ASN A 17 -1.31 -5.95 10.75
N TRP A 18 -0.17 -6.15 10.09
CA TRP A 18 -0.02 -5.97 8.65
C TRP A 18 -0.06 -7.35 7.98
N LEU A 19 -0.56 -7.38 6.75
CA LEU A 19 -0.61 -8.59 5.94
C LEU A 19 0.56 -8.61 4.97
N GLU A 20 1.25 -9.74 4.89
CA GLU A 20 2.30 -9.99 3.91
C GLU A 20 1.65 -10.51 2.62
N PHE A 21 2.00 -9.91 1.48
CA PHE A 21 1.68 -10.42 0.16
C PHE A 21 2.82 -10.10 -0.79
N GLU A 22 3.37 -11.15 -1.41
CA GLU A 22 4.61 -11.07 -2.18
C GLU A 22 5.73 -10.41 -1.35
N GLU A 23 6.40 -9.39 -1.86
CA GLU A 23 7.52 -8.72 -1.19
C GLU A 23 7.09 -7.46 -0.41
N SER A 24 5.80 -7.33 -0.11
CA SER A 24 5.20 -6.11 0.45
C SER A 24 4.33 -6.39 1.68
N CYS A 25 4.19 -5.36 2.52
CA CYS A 25 3.33 -5.37 3.70
C CYS A 25 2.16 -4.40 3.52
N TYR A 26 0.95 -4.84 3.85
CA TYR A 26 -0.29 -4.09 3.63
C TYR A 26 -1.04 -3.86 4.93
N TRP A 27 -1.52 -2.64 5.12
CA TRP A 27 -2.39 -2.28 6.23
C TRP A 27 -3.68 -1.65 5.72
N PHE A 28 -4.81 -2.18 6.18
CA PHE A 28 -6.14 -1.76 5.77
C PHE A 28 -6.75 -0.87 6.86
N SER A 29 -6.94 0.41 6.55
CA SER A 29 -7.57 1.37 7.46
C SER A 29 -9.00 0.96 7.81
N ARG A 30 -9.37 1.12 9.09
CA ARG A 30 -10.73 0.89 9.58
C ARG A 30 -11.60 2.15 9.56
N THR A 31 -11.02 3.30 9.24
CA THR A 31 -11.70 4.61 9.26
C THR A 31 -11.58 5.30 7.91
N GLY A 32 -12.68 5.87 7.43
CA GLY A 32 -12.69 6.71 6.24
C GLY A 32 -11.99 8.05 6.48
N LYS A 33 -11.19 8.48 5.52
CA LYS A 33 -10.49 9.77 5.46
C LYS A 33 -10.58 10.32 4.03
N SER A 34 -10.33 11.61 3.83
CA SER A 34 -10.05 12.10 2.47
C SER A 34 -8.76 11.48 1.94
N TRP A 35 -8.57 11.48 0.63
CA TRP A 35 -7.36 10.91 0.01
C TRP A 35 -6.08 11.52 0.59
N THR A 36 -6.03 12.86 0.70
CA THR A 36 -4.87 13.59 1.24
C THR A 36 -4.59 13.25 2.70
N GLU A 37 -5.63 13.10 3.53
CA GLU A 37 -5.48 12.70 4.93
C GLU A 37 -5.04 11.23 5.05
N ALA A 38 -5.50 10.36 4.16
CA ALA A 38 -5.12 8.95 4.13
C ALA A 38 -3.64 8.79 3.77
N GLU A 39 -3.17 9.44 2.72
CA GLU A 39 -1.74 9.42 2.35
C GLU A 39 -0.86 9.99 3.46
N LYS A 40 -1.24 11.13 4.05
CA LYS A 40 -0.52 11.71 5.18
C LYS A 40 -0.46 10.74 6.37
N TYR A 41 -1.53 10.01 6.64
CA TYR A 41 -1.56 9.01 7.71
C TYR A 41 -0.62 7.83 7.40
N CYS A 42 -0.63 7.30 6.18
CA CYS A 42 0.30 6.26 5.76
C CYS A 42 1.76 6.71 5.92
N GLN A 43 2.08 7.94 5.52
CA GLN A 43 3.42 8.52 5.68
C GLN A 43 3.85 8.61 7.15
N MET A 44 2.93 8.94 8.06
CA MET A 44 3.20 8.95 9.51
C MET A 44 3.52 7.55 10.05
N GLU A 45 2.96 6.50 9.45
CA GLU A 45 3.26 5.09 9.75
C GLU A 45 4.44 4.56 8.92
N ASN A 46 5.26 5.46 8.34
CA ASN A 46 6.42 5.14 7.50
C ASN A 46 6.06 4.22 6.31
N SER A 47 4.91 4.49 5.69
CA SER A 47 4.34 3.78 4.54
C SER A 47 3.66 4.76 3.57
N HIS A 48 3.02 4.24 2.52
CA HIS A 48 2.27 5.03 1.55
C HIS A 48 0.94 4.35 1.23
N LEU A 49 -0.02 5.09 0.65
CA LEU A 49 -1.16 4.46 0.00
C LEU A 49 -0.67 3.48 -1.08
N VAL A 50 -1.36 2.35 -1.21
CA VAL A 50 -0.89 1.22 -2.01
C VAL A 50 -0.72 1.59 -3.49
N VAL A 51 0.42 1.20 -4.06
CA VAL A 51 0.71 1.28 -5.50
C VAL A 51 0.53 -0.11 -6.08
N ILE A 52 -0.41 -0.26 -7.02
CA ILE A 52 -0.79 -1.58 -7.55
C ILE A 52 0.01 -1.90 -8.80
N ASN A 53 1.00 -2.79 -8.69
CA ASN A 53 1.94 -3.13 -9.76
C ASN A 53 1.55 -4.39 -10.56
N SER A 54 0.58 -5.17 -10.07
CA SER A 54 0.14 -6.39 -10.73
C SER A 54 -1.36 -6.68 -10.55
N TRP A 55 -1.91 -7.48 -11.44
CA TRP A 55 -3.28 -7.99 -11.29
C TRP A 55 -3.47 -8.85 -10.04
N SER A 56 -2.44 -9.59 -9.64
CA SER A 56 -2.45 -10.38 -8.42
C SER A 56 -2.56 -9.50 -7.18
N GLU A 57 -1.80 -8.40 -7.15
CA GLU A 57 -1.86 -7.38 -6.09
C GLU A 57 -3.23 -6.68 -6.07
N GLN A 58 -3.77 -6.29 -7.23
CA GLN A 58 -5.11 -5.71 -7.33
C GLN A 58 -6.17 -6.64 -6.72
N ASN A 59 -6.11 -7.94 -7.05
CA ASN A 59 -7.03 -8.95 -6.55
C ASN A 59 -6.89 -9.15 -5.03
N PHE A 60 -5.65 -9.20 -4.54
CA PHE A 60 -5.37 -9.27 -3.11
C PHE A 60 -5.98 -8.08 -2.36
N VAL A 61 -5.68 -6.85 -2.78
CA VAL A 61 -6.22 -5.64 -2.15
C VAL A 61 -7.75 -5.63 -2.20
N SER A 62 -8.34 -5.97 -3.35
CA SER A 62 -9.80 -5.99 -3.54
C SER A 62 -10.50 -7.01 -2.62
N HIS A 63 -9.86 -8.16 -2.36
CA HIS A 63 -10.39 -9.19 -1.46
C HIS A 63 -10.57 -8.68 -0.04
N TYR A 64 -9.63 -7.86 0.46
CA TYR A 64 -9.66 -7.33 1.83
C TYR A 64 -10.46 -6.04 1.99
N THR A 65 -10.69 -5.29 0.91
CA THR A 65 -11.48 -4.05 0.97
C THR A 65 -12.95 -4.29 0.69
N SER A 66 -13.31 -5.33 -0.07
CA SER A 66 -14.70 -5.63 -0.42
C SER A 66 -15.55 -5.97 0.82
N PRO A 67 -16.81 -5.47 0.93
CA PRO A 67 -17.56 -4.70 -0.08
C PRO A 67 -17.38 -3.18 0.03
N ALA A 68 -16.43 -2.70 0.86
CA ALA A 68 -16.18 -1.28 1.06
C ALA A 68 -15.24 -0.70 -0.02
N PHE A 69 -15.18 0.62 -0.08
CA PHE A 69 -14.21 1.36 -0.87
C PHE A 69 -13.02 1.76 -0.01
N ALA A 70 -11.81 1.66 -0.57
CA ALA A 70 -10.58 2.11 0.05
C ALA A 70 -9.79 3.00 -0.91
N TRP A 71 -9.08 3.99 -0.37
CA TRP A 71 -8.15 4.79 -1.17
C TRP A 71 -6.91 3.98 -1.53
N ILE A 72 -6.41 4.22 -2.73
CA ILE A 72 -5.13 3.72 -3.23
C ILE A 72 -4.23 4.90 -3.61
N GLY A 73 -2.96 4.64 -3.85
CA GLY A 73 -1.92 5.63 -4.08
C GLY A 73 -1.96 6.30 -5.46
N LEU A 74 -3.07 6.22 -6.19
CA LEU A 74 -3.22 6.82 -7.51
C LEU A 74 -3.84 8.22 -7.38
N THR A 75 -3.22 9.23 -8.00
CA THR A 75 -3.65 10.63 -7.92
C THR A 75 -3.40 11.40 -9.21
N ASP A 76 -4.24 12.38 -9.50
CA ASP A 76 -4.14 13.30 -10.64
C ASP A 76 -3.93 14.77 -10.21
N ALA A 77 -3.54 15.01 -8.97
CA ALA A 77 -3.40 16.36 -8.40
C ALA A 77 -2.46 17.29 -9.20
N GLU A 78 -1.53 16.72 -9.98
CA GLU A 78 -0.60 17.45 -10.86
C GLU A 78 -1.08 17.56 -12.32
N GLY A 79 -2.33 17.20 -12.60
CA GLY A 79 -2.94 17.22 -13.94
C GLY A 79 -2.73 15.95 -14.77
N THR A 80 -2.01 14.96 -14.25
CA THR A 80 -1.80 13.65 -14.87
C THR A 80 -1.83 12.56 -13.80
N TRP A 81 -2.41 11.39 -14.12
CA TRP A 81 -2.43 10.23 -13.22
C TRP A 81 -1.03 9.69 -12.93
N LYS A 82 -0.65 9.71 -11.65
CA LYS A 82 0.60 9.18 -11.12
C LYS A 82 0.36 8.45 -9.81
N TRP A 83 1.21 7.48 -9.54
CA TRP A 83 1.27 6.81 -8.25
C TRP A 83 2.09 7.64 -7.25
N VAL A 84 1.85 7.44 -5.96
CA VAL A 84 2.58 8.10 -4.86
C VAL A 84 4.08 7.79 -4.83
N ASP A 85 4.52 6.71 -5.49
CA ASP A 85 5.94 6.38 -5.70
C ASP A 85 6.57 7.14 -6.89
N GLY A 86 5.78 7.94 -7.60
CA GLY A 86 6.20 8.71 -8.77
C GLY A 86 6.06 7.98 -10.10
N THR A 87 5.66 6.70 -10.12
CA THR A 87 5.46 5.95 -11.37
C THR A 87 4.23 6.46 -12.13
N SER A 88 4.30 6.44 -13.47
CA SER A 88 3.15 6.79 -14.30
C SER A 88 2.17 5.62 -14.35
N TYR A 89 0.88 5.92 -14.21
CA TYR A 89 -0.19 4.92 -14.32
C TYR A 89 -0.10 4.07 -15.59
N GLU A 90 0.20 4.70 -16.74
CA GLU A 90 0.30 4.06 -18.06
C GLU A 90 1.38 2.97 -18.13
N SER A 91 2.41 3.06 -17.28
CA SER A 91 3.56 2.15 -17.28
C SER A 91 3.55 1.11 -16.16
N ASN A 92 2.62 1.24 -15.21
CA ASN A 92 2.73 0.59 -13.91
C ASN A 92 2.19 -0.86 -13.91
N ILE A 93 1.10 -1.14 -14.63
CA ILE A 93 0.48 -2.48 -14.61
C ILE A 93 1.17 -3.40 -15.62
N ARG A 94 1.82 -4.46 -15.13
CA ARG A 94 2.42 -5.53 -15.93
C ARG A 94 1.54 -6.78 -15.97
#